data_AF-A0A495KXC4-F1
#
_entry.id   AF-A0A495KXC4-F1
#
_cell.length_a   1.000
_cell.length_b   1.000
_cell.length_c   1.000
_cell.angle_alpha   90.00
_cell.angle_beta   90.00
_cell.angle_gamma   90.00
#
_symmetry.space_group_name_H-M   'P 1'
#
loop_
_entity.id
_entity.type
_entity.pdbx_description
1 polymer ?
#
loop_
_entity_poly.entity_id
_entity_poly.type
_entity_poly.pdbx_seq_one_letter_code
_entity_poly.pdbx_strand_id
1 'polypeptide(L)'
;MSHDVIALLAESPHRRSLLDALAEAGPKLRVRLVAEGTVIELRDDSGRLVLAVQAAQRLAVSSEADRLLTDGVSDDLPAQPYWVEARGAELDDTDTAGMARRFARHLVERHGGTLWEPQPRLARDDEHLQGVTDHPAVSAVTGKNAVVVQDRPVVPLSSWIVDALAVHGREGLGLQVVTPSTSVLTHALRSFLGKRAATWVVRAPDGRYYDGFNGLPLVWADDTGFVPDPGLDPRDGPNTAFHVSPDDEPTVLLHVDLQIDHPVSGDLVLGGVVADLAAHVAGAPPSVWGTSEPLIRPWDPARITQTARRRAPGATWLAFSGQPDGGADAGALPFAGTLRVSRVPSGVREHVLLTVAHRPGEEPDTQALTPLLRDLATQGGLRTMTVHRALGRADLTTPPRWSGVPVPVGLAVGAEGVLETGLDRALQAPVEGVAVGPRMTPVVWYRVGDGTEPDSWDRFQALREHLRPR
;
A
#
# COMPACT_ATOMS: atom_id res chain seq x y z
N MET A 1 -16.18 -6.44 13.57
CA MET A 1 -15.98 -6.34 12.10
C MET A 1 -16.71 -5.11 11.56
N SER A 2 -16.32 -4.52 10.42
CA SER A 2 -17.10 -3.45 9.78
C SER A 2 -17.71 -3.90 8.46
N HIS A 3 -18.96 -3.52 8.21
CA HIS A 3 -19.61 -3.72 6.92
C HIS A 3 -19.34 -2.52 6.03
N ASP A 4 -18.54 -2.71 4.99
CA ASP A 4 -18.16 -1.64 4.09
C ASP A 4 -19.12 -1.61 2.89
N VAL A 5 -19.79 -0.47 2.68
CA VAL A 5 -20.66 -0.22 1.52
C VAL A 5 -20.14 1.02 0.80
N ILE A 6 -19.97 0.91 -0.52
CA ILE A 6 -19.36 1.97 -1.32
C ILE A 6 -20.35 2.42 -2.39
N ALA A 7 -20.64 3.71 -2.42
CA ALA A 7 -21.38 4.34 -3.51
C ALA A 7 -20.39 5.05 -4.44
N LEU A 8 -20.36 4.64 -5.70
CA LEU A 8 -19.71 5.35 -6.78
C LEU A 8 -20.76 6.21 -7.47
N LEU A 9 -20.65 7.53 -7.36
CA LEU A 9 -21.64 8.47 -7.86
C LEU A 9 -21.15 9.12 -9.15
N ALA A 10 -22.06 9.27 -10.12
CA ALA A 10 -21.75 9.99 -11.35
C ALA A 10 -21.60 11.51 -11.10
N GLU A 11 -22.36 12.04 -10.15
CA GLU A 11 -22.35 13.46 -9.78
C GLU A 11 -21.95 13.69 -8.31
N SER A 12 -21.50 14.91 -8.01
CA SER A 12 -21.12 15.30 -6.65
C SER A 12 -22.35 15.42 -5.76
N PRO A 13 -22.42 14.70 -4.62
CA PRO A 13 -23.57 14.79 -3.75
C PRO A 13 -23.62 16.14 -3.02
N HIS A 14 -24.73 16.87 -3.19
CA HIS A 14 -24.94 18.13 -2.47
C HIS A 14 -25.29 17.89 -0.99
N ARG A 15 -24.99 18.87 -0.12
CA ARG A 15 -25.20 18.78 1.35
C ARG A 15 -26.59 18.27 1.74
N ARG A 16 -27.65 18.77 1.11
CA ARG A 16 -29.03 18.33 1.40
C ARG A 16 -29.24 16.84 1.13
N SER A 17 -28.72 16.30 0.03
CA SER A 17 -28.86 14.89 -0.30
C SER A 17 -28.05 14.00 0.65
N LEU A 18 -26.89 14.47 1.13
CA LEU A 18 -26.16 13.78 2.19
C LEU A 18 -27.00 13.71 3.48
N LEU A 19 -27.63 14.82 3.88
CA LEU A 19 -28.50 14.83 5.06
C LEU A 19 -29.72 13.91 4.89
N ASP A 20 -30.35 13.93 3.71
CA ASP A 20 -31.47 13.05 3.38
C ASP A 20 -31.02 11.57 3.45
N ALA A 21 -29.85 11.24 2.88
CA ALA A 21 -29.26 9.90 2.95
C ALA A 21 -28.94 9.46 4.40
N LEU A 22 -28.41 10.35 5.24
CA LEU A 22 -28.15 10.05 6.66
C LEU A 22 -29.47 9.77 7.41
N ALA A 23 -30.55 10.50 7.08
CA ALA A 23 -31.87 10.25 7.65
C ALA A 23 -32.44 8.89 7.20
N GLU A 24 -32.24 8.49 5.93
CA GLU A 24 -32.61 7.16 5.42
C GLU A 24 -31.82 6.03 6.09
N ALA A 25 -30.57 6.28 6.48
CA ALA A 25 -29.77 5.35 7.28
C ALA A 25 -30.50 5.05 8.60
N GLY A 26 -30.88 6.10 9.33
CA GLY A 26 -31.67 5.99 10.55
C GLY A 26 -32.07 7.36 11.11
N PRO A 27 -33.38 7.72 11.12
CA PRO A 27 -33.82 9.07 11.47
C PRO A 27 -33.66 9.42 12.96
N LYS A 28 -33.40 8.42 13.81
CA LYS A 28 -33.17 8.57 15.25
C LYS A 28 -31.69 8.65 15.62
N LEU A 29 -30.79 8.41 14.66
CA LEU A 29 -29.36 8.40 14.93
C LEU A 29 -28.83 9.83 15.13
N ARG A 30 -27.93 9.99 16.09
CA ARG A 30 -27.27 11.26 16.38
C ARG A 30 -26.05 11.40 15.50
N VAL A 31 -25.88 12.59 14.92
CA VAL A 31 -24.76 12.89 14.02
C VAL A 31 -23.61 13.52 14.80
N ARG A 32 -22.40 13.01 14.62
CA ARG A 32 -21.15 13.59 15.11
C ARG A 32 -20.17 13.76 13.95
N LEU A 33 -19.56 14.93 13.83
CA LEU A 33 -18.51 15.18 12.85
C LEU A 33 -17.15 14.95 13.51
N VAL A 34 -16.28 14.19 12.85
CA VAL A 34 -14.90 13.92 13.29
C VAL A 34 -13.92 14.13 12.13
N ALA A 35 -12.61 14.09 12.42
CA ALA A 35 -11.54 14.29 11.43
C ALA A 35 -11.74 15.57 10.57
N GLU A 36 -11.92 16.72 11.22
CA GLU A 36 -12.19 18.01 10.56
C GLU A 36 -13.41 18.00 9.60
N GLY A 37 -14.38 17.11 9.85
CA GLY A 37 -15.59 16.96 9.04
C GLY A 37 -15.44 16.06 7.83
N THR A 38 -14.31 15.36 7.68
CA THR A 38 -14.11 14.36 6.63
C THR A 38 -14.81 13.03 6.92
N VAL A 39 -15.16 12.79 8.19
CA VAL A 39 -15.91 11.62 8.63
C VAL A 39 -17.13 12.05 9.43
N ILE A 40 -18.26 11.41 9.17
CA ILE A 40 -19.53 11.59 9.86
C ILE A 40 -19.85 10.28 10.59
N GLU A 41 -19.96 10.34 11.91
CA GLU A 41 -20.42 9.23 12.74
C GLU A 41 -21.92 9.37 13.02
N LEU A 42 -22.64 8.27 12.87
CA LEU A 42 -23.99 8.08 13.36
C LEU A 42 -23.95 7.20 14.60
N ARG A 43 -24.47 7.73 15.71
CA ARG A 43 -24.48 7.10 17.02
C ARG A 43 -25.91 6.87 17.50
N ASP A 44 -26.13 5.81 18.26
CA ASP A 44 -27.42 5.57 18.91
C ASP A 44 -27.62 6.51 20.13
N ASP A 45 -28.76 6.37 20.81
CA ASP A 45 -29.11 7.20 21.97
C ASP A 45 -28.18 7.01 23.17
N SER A 46 -27.49 5.86 23.26
CA SER A 46 -26.47 5.59 24.28
C SER A 46 -25.12 6.24 23.95
N GLY A 47 -24.96 6.73 22.72
CA GLY A 47 -23.70 7.27 22.21
C GLY A 47 -22.80 6.21 21.58
N ARG A 48 -23.27 4.95 21.42
CA ARG A 48 -22.53 3.87 20.75
C ARG A 48 -22.48 4.12 19.24
N LEU A 49 -21.32 3.86 18.62
CA LEU A 49 -21.13 3.99 17.17
C LEU A 49 -21.94 2.93 16.41
N VAL A 50 -22.71 3.37 15.41
CA VAL A 50 -23.56 2.50 14.58
C VAL A 50 -23.08 2.49 13.12
N LEU A 51 -22.84 3.67 12.55
CA LEU A 51 -22.38 3.85 11.18
C LEU A 51 -21.36 4.97 11.14
N ALA A 52 -20.32 4.85 10.32
CA ALA A 52 -19.45 5.95 9.96
C ALA A 52 -19.44 6.13 8.44
N VAL A 53 -19.43 7.37 7.98
CA VAL A 53 -19.46 7.71 6.56
C VAL A 53 -18.32 8.66 6.27
N GLN A 54 -17.56 8.37 5.23
CA GLN A 54 -16.55 9.28 4.72
C GLN A 54 -17.17 10.28 3.74
N ALA A 55 -16.70 11.53 3.79
CA ALA A 55 -17.07 12.55 2.83
C ALA A 55 -16.74 12.10 1.39
N ALA A 56 -17.57 12.51 0.44
CA ALA A 56 -17.41 12.15 -0.96
C ALA A 56 -16.05 12.60 -1.51
N GLN A 57 -15.32 11.68 -2.12
CA GLN A 57 -14.02 11.93 -2.72
C GLN A 57 -14.10 11.75 -4.23
N ARG A 58 -13.75 12.79 -4.99
CA ARG A 58 -13.65 12.67 -6.43
C ARG A 58 -12.41 11.84 -6.79
N LEU A 59 -12.58 10.75 -7.53
CA LEU A 59 -11.45 9.99 -8.04
C LEU A 59 -10.75 10.77 -9.16
N ALA A 60 -9.42 10.62 -9.25
CA ALA A 60 -8.64 11.22 -10.34
C ALA A 60 -8.84 10.46 -11.66
N VAL A 61 -9.05 9.14 -11.57
CA VAL A 61 -9.33 8.21 -12.68
C VAL A 61 -10.33 7.16 -12.19
N SER A 62 -11.20 6.67 -13.07
CA SER A 62 -12.21 5.66 -12.74
C SER A 62 -11.60 4.28 -12.48
N SER A 63 -10.45 3.98 -13.08
CA SER A 63 -9.71 2.71 -12.90
C SER A 63 -9.26 2.45 -11.46
N GLU A 64 -9.21 3.48 -10.60
CA GLU A 64 -9.00 3.28 -9.16
C GLU A 64 -10.18 2.55 -8.50
N ALA A 65 -11.40 2.70 -9.03
CA ALA A 65 -12.56 1.93 -8.57
C ALA A 65 -12.44 0.46 -9.00
N ASP A 66 -12.09 0.20 -10.26
CA ASP A 66 -11.93 -1.16 -10.77
C ASP A 66 -10.83 -1.91 -10.01
N ARG A 67 -9.69 -1.25 -9.77
CA ARG A 67 -8.56 -1.80 -9.02
C ARG A 67 -8.90 -2.18 -7.58
N LEU A 68 -9.78 -1.44 -6.91
CA LEU A 68 -10.04 -1.59 -5.47
C LEU A 68 -11.34 -2.34 -5.13
N LEU A 69 -12.27 -2.42 -6.06
CA LEU A 69 -13.59 -3.01 -5.84
C LEU A 69 -13.72 -4.31 -6.62
N THR A 70 -13.91 -4.20 -7.93
CA THR A 70 -14.11 -5.30 -8.88
C THR A 70 -13.91 -4.73 -10.28
N ASP A 71 -13.28 -5.50 -11.16
CA ASP A 71 -13.07 -5.11 -12.55
C ASP A 71 -14.39 -4.78 -13.27
N GLY A 72 -14.39 -3.72 -14.08
CA GLY A 72 -15.55 -3.22 -14.81
C GLY A 72 -16.64 -2.52 -13.97
N VAL A 73 -16.43 -2.31 -12.67
CA VAL A 73 -17.41 -1.58 -11.83
C VAL A 73 -17.61 -0.13 -12.29
N SER A 74 -16.61 0.42 -12.99
CA SER A 74 -16.59 1.80 -13.46
C SER A 74 -17.00 2.00 -14.92
N ASP A 75 -17.35 0.94 -15.66
CA ASP A 75 -17.63 0.98 -17.11
C ASP A 75 -18.71 1.99 -17.51
N ASP A 76 -19.78 2.08 -16.71
CA ASP A 76 -20.92 2.99 -16.96
C ASP A 76 -20.80 4.33 -16.21
N LEU A 77 -19.64 4.62 -15.59
CA LEU A 77 -19.41 5.82 -14.80
C LEU A 77 -18.61 6.89 -15.59
N PRO A 78 -18.71 8.17 -15.18
CA PRO A 78 -17.80 9.19 -15.68
C PRO A 78 -16.34 8.84 -15.38
N ALA A 79 -15.40 9.40 -16.16
CA ALA A 79 -13.96 9.17 -15.96
C ALA A 79 -13.42 9.58 -14.56
N GLN A 80 -14.16 10.41 -13.82
CA GLN A 80 -13.82 10.88 -12.48
C GLN A 80 -15.05 10.82 -11.57
N PRO A 81 -15.49 9.61 -11.17
CA PRO A 81 -16.67 9.44 -10.33
C PRO A 81 -16.36 9.87 -8.88
N TYR A 82 -17.40 10.00 -8.07
CA TYR A 82 -17.27 10.30 -6.64
C TYR A 82 -17.40 9.03 -5.82
N TRP A 83 -16.42 8.77 -4.97
CA TRP A 83 -16.40 7.68 -4.01
C TRP A 83 -16.96 8.11 -2.66
N VAL A 84 -17.96 7.39 -2.15
CA VAL A 84 -18.48 7.54 -0.79
C VAL A 84 -18.45 6.18 -0.11
N GLU A 85 -17.77 6.08 1.02
CA GLU A 85 -17.69 4.84 1.81
C GLU A 85 -18.46 4.99 3.12
N ALA A 86 -19.33 4.01 3.40
CA ALA A 86 -20.05 3.88 4.66
C ALA A 86 -19.65 2.57 5.33
N ARG A 87 -19.37 2.63 6.64
CA ARG A 87 -18.93 1.51 7.47
C ARG A 87 -19.89 1.29 8.62
N GLY A 88 -20.62 0.17 8.61
CA GLY A 88 -21.46 -0.26 9.71
C GLY A 88 -20.65 -0.98 10.78
N ALA A 89 -20.86 -0.65 12.06
CA ALA A 89 -20.28 -1.39 13.18
C ALA A 89 -20.90 -2.80 13.31
N GLU A 90 -20.17 -3.77 13.84
CA GLU A 90 -20.74 -5.10 14.14
C GLU A 90 -21.54 -5.03 15.45
N LEU A 91 -22.87 -5.08 15.36
CA LEU A 91 -23.78 -5.04 16.50
C LEU A 91 -24.82 -6.15 16.36
N ASP A 92 -24.96 -7.00 17.37
CA ASP A 92 -25.92 -8.12 17.34
C ASP A 92 -27.38 -7.66 17.37
N ASP A 93 -27.64 -6.48 17.93
CA ASP A 93 -28.97 -5.92 18.15
C ASP A 93 -29.41 -4.94 17.04
N THR A 94 -28.54 -4.63 16.08
CA THR A 94 -28.76 -3.56 15.09
C THR A 94 -28.32 -3.96 13.68
N ASP A 95 -29.21 -3.85 12.69
CA ASP A 95 -28.90 -4.06 11.27
C ASP A 95 -28.10 -2.89 10.65
N THR A 96 -26.84 -2.75 11.07
CA THR A 96 -25.94 -1.68 10.59
C THR A 96 -25.63 -1.82 9.10
N ALA A 97 -25.57 -3.04 8.58
CA ALA A 97 -25.38 -3.32 7.16
C ALA A 97 -26.54 -2.79 6.31
N GLY A 98 -27.79 -3.07 6.73
CA GLY A 98 -28.98 -2.52 6.08
C GLY A 98 -29.05 -0.99 6.18
N MET A 99 -28.60 -0.40 7.30
CA MET A 99 -28.49 1.07 7.45
C MET A 99 -27.48 1.66 6.45
N ALA A 100 -26.28 1.10 6.36
CA ALA A 100 -25.25 1.51 5.40
C ALA A 100 -25.75 1.40 3.95
N ARG A 101 -26.46 0.30 3.64
CA ARG A 101 -27.03 0.06 2.31
C ARG A 101 -28.11 1.07 1.95
N ARG A 102 -29.01 1.43 2.88
CA ARG A 102 -30.03 2.47 2.64
C ARG A 102 -29.40 3.84 2.39
N PHE A 103 -28.42 4.21 3.21
CA PHE A 103 -27.64 5.44 3.02
C PHE A 103 -27.04 5.52 1.61
N ALA A 104 -26.28 4.50 1.22
CA ALA A 104 -25.55 4.48 -0.04
C ALA A 104 -26.50 4.39 -1.25
N ARG A 105 -27.57 3.59 -1.15
CA ARG A 105 -28.61 3.47 -2.20
C ARG A 105 -29.30 4.80 -2.45
N HIS A 106 -29.66 5.56 -1.41
CA HIS A 106 -30.28 6.87 -1.58
C HIS A 106 -29.39 7.83 -2.38
N LEU A 107 -28.07 7.80 -2.15
CA LEU A 107 -27.14 8.62 -2.92
C LEU A 107 -27.07 8.18 -4.39
N VAL A 108 -26.99 6.88 -4.65
CA VAL A 108 -26.96 6.34 -6.02
C VAL A 108 -28.25 6.67 -6.78
N GLU A 109 -29.42 6.50 -6.15
CA GLU A 109 -30.71 6.82 -6.77
C GLU A 109 -30.84 8.31 -7.14
N ARG A 110 -30.17 9.19 -6.39
CA ARG A 110 -30.27 10.64 -6.57
C ARG A 110 -29.21 11.25 -7.48
N HIS A 111 -27.99 10.71 -7.48
CA HIS A 111 -26.83 11.24 -8.22
C HIS A 111 -26.35 10.33 -9.36
N GLY A 112 -27.06 9.23 -9.59
CA GLY A 112 -26.65 8.18 -10.52
C GLY A 112 -25.40 7.44 -10.05
N GLY A 113 -25.12 6.31 -10.70
CA GLY A 113 -23.92 5.51 -10.49
C GLY A 113 -24.21 4.12 -9.92
N THR A 114 -23.26 3.58 -9.16
CA THR A 114 -23.22 2.16 -8.79
C THR A 114 -22.99 1.97 -7.30
N LEU A 115 -23.74 1.03 -6.73
CA LEU A 115 -23.53 0.55 -5.36
C LEU A 115 -22.65 -0.69 -5.39
N TRP A 116 -21.60 -0.71 -4.57
CA TRP A 116 -20.76 -1.88 -4.37
C TRP A 116 -20.78 -2.31 -2.89
N GLU A 117 -20.91 -3.62 -2.67
CA GLU A 117 -20.89 -4.26 -1.36
C GLU A 117 -20.14 -5.59 -1.50
N PRO A 118 -19.13 -5.88 -0.66
CA PRO A 118 -18.43 -7.15 -0.71
C PRO A 118 -19.33 -8.27 -0.21
N GLN A 119 -19.20 -9.45 -0.82
CA GLN A 119 -19.80 -10.65 -0.27
C GLN A 119 -19.05 -11.07 0.99
N PRO A 120 -19.71 -11.25 2.15
CA PRO A 120 -19.04 -11.69 3.37
C PRO A 120 -18.39 -13.06 3.19
N ARG A 121 -17.12 -13.19 3.59
CA ARG A 121 -16.32 -14.44 3.55
C ARG A 121 -15.77 -14.82 4.91
N LEU A 122 -15.75 -13.91 5.88
CA LEU A 122 -15.39 -14.21 7.26
C LEU A 122 -16.61 -14.68 8.06
N ALA A 123 -16.47 -15.83 8.73
CA ALA A 123 -17.46 -16.26 9.71
C ALA A 123 -17.44 -15.34 10.94
N ARG A 124 -18.59 -15.17 11.59
CA ARG A 124 -18.83 -14.21 12.69
C ARG A 124 -18.93 -14.88 14.05
N ASP A 125 -18.02 -15.80 14.29
CA ASP A 125 -18.05 -16.76 15.41
C ASP A 125 -16.88 -16.56 16.38
N ASP A 126 -16.01 -15.57 16.13
CA ASP A 126 -14.92 -15.22 17.03
C ASP A 126 -15.30 -14.03 17.92
N GLU A 127 -15.50 -14.32 19.21
CA GLU A 127 -15.89 -13.32 20.21
C GLU A 127 -14.85 -12.20 20.39
N HIS A 128 -13.57 -12.45 20.11
CA HIS A 128 -12.51 -11.44 20.21
C HIS A 128 -12.59 -10.38 19.10
N LEU A 129 -13.29 -10.69 18.01
CA LEU A 129 -13.47 -9.81 16.84
C LEU A 129 -14.88 -9.22 16.74
N GLN A 130 -15.74 -9.58 17.68
CA GLN A 130 -17.09 -9.06 17.85
C GLN A 130 -17.09 -7.78 18.69
N GLY A 131 -18.07 -6.92 18.45
CA GLY A 131 -18.26 -5.67 19.16
C GLY A 131 -17.80 -4.43 18.40
N VAL A 132 -17.85 -3.31 19.12
CA VAL A 132 -17.61 -1.97 18.59
C VAL A 132 -16.66 -1.22 19.51
N THR A 133 -15.72 -0.50 18.91
CA THR A 133 -14.88 0.48 19.61
C THR A 133 -15.35 1.89 19.25
N ASP A 134 -14.79 2.91 19.90
CA ASP A 134 -15.06 4.29 19.49
C ASP A 134 -14.48 4.66 18.12
N HIS A 135 -13.67 3.78 17.51
CA HIS A 135 -13.06 3.99 16.20
C HIS A 135 -13.72 3.12 15.11
N PRO A 136 -14.20 3.69 13.99
CA PRO A 136 -15.02 2.99 13.00
C PRO A 136 -14.37 1.80 12.29
N ALA A 137 -13.04 1.77 12.19
CA ALA A 137 -12.33 0.63 11.61
C ALA A 137 -11.83 -0.41 12.61
N VAL A 138 -11.83 -0.09 13.91
CA VAL A 138 -11.19 -0.98 14.91
C VAL A 138 -12.26 -1.84 15.55
N SER A 139 -12.07 -3.16 15.42
CA SER A 139 -12.97 -4.16 16.01
C SER A 139 -12.58 -4.51 17.44
N ALA A 140 -11.28 -4.48 17.78
CA ALA A 140 -10.80 -4.72 19.14
C ALA A 140 -9.53 -3.91 19.44
N VAL A 141 -9.32 -3.58 20.71
CA VAL A 141 -8.09 -2.96 21.21
C VAL A 141 -7.57 -3.83 22.36
N THR A 142 -6.31 -4.23 22.27
CA THR A 142 -5.59 -4.97 23.31
C THR A 142 -4.57 -4.05 23.99
N GLY A 143 -3.83 -4.56 24.98
CA GLY A 143 -2.73 -3.82 25.61
C GLY A 143 -1.58 -3.47 24.67
N LYS A 144 -1.47 -4.13 23.51
CA LYS A 144 -0.39 -3.91 22.54
C LYS A 144 -0.84 -3.58 21.12
N ASN A 145 -2.05 -3.91 20.70
CA ASN A 145 -2.47 -3.76 19.31
C ASN A 145 -3.92 -3.29 19.17
N ALA A 146 -4.15 -2.50 18.11
CA ALA A 146 -5.49 -2.30 17.55
C ALA A 146 -5.72 -3.35 16.45
N VAL A 147 -6.89 -3.99 16.46
CA VAL A 147 -7.28 -5.04 15.52
C VAL A 147 -8.35 -4.49 14.57
N VAL A 148 -8.04 -4.48 13.28
CA VAL A 148 -8.93 -4.06 12.19
C VAL A 148 -9.32 -5.30 11.40
N VAL A 149 -10.61 -5.47 11.12
CA VAL A 149 -11.11 -6.58 10.30
C VAL A 149 -11.56 -6.05 8.95
N GLN A 150 -11.16 -6.70 7.86
CA GLN A 150 -11.48 -6.33 6.48
C GLN A 150 -11.95 -7.57 5.71
N ASP A 151 -13.26 -7.65 5.46
CA ASP A 151 -13.90 -8.74 4.72
C ASP A 151 -14.25 -8.27 3.30
N ARG A 152 -13.22 -8.11 2.46
CA ARG A 152 -13.35 -7.66 1.07
C ARG A 152 -12.29 -8.27 0.15
N PRO A 153 -12.56 -8.45 -1.15
CA PRO A 153 -11.62 -9.11 -2.07
C PRO A 153 -10.25 -8.40 -2.17
N VAL A 154 -10.24 -7.08 -2.34
CA VAL A 154 -9.00 -6.27 -2.34
C VAL A 154 -9.02 -5.37 -1.12
N VAL A 155 -8.00 -5.46 -0.27
CA VAL A 155 -7.88 -4.66 0.96
C VAL A 155 -6.88 -3.53 0.75
N PRO A 156 -7.35 -2.27 0.65
CA PRO A 156 -6.50 -1.11 0.45
C PRO A 156 -5.90 -0.58 1.77
N LEU A 157 -4.88 0.26 1.66
CA LEU A 157 -4.48 1.15 2.75
C LEU A 157 -5.48 2.31 2.82
N SER A 158 -6.69 2.02 3.28
CA SER A 158 -7.77 3.00 3.36
C SER A 158 -7.45 4.13 4.33
N SER A 159 -8.10 5.28 4.13
CA SER A 159 -8.13 6.40 5.09
C SER A 159 -8.47 5.93 6.51
N TRP A 160 -9.38 4.96 6.63
CA TRP A 160 -9.78 4.39 7.91
C TRP A 160 -8.67 3.61 8.61
N ILE A 161 -7.88 2.83 7.87
CA ILE A 161 -6.71 2.13 8.42
C ILE A 161 -5.63 3.14 8.80
N VAL A 162 -5.39 4.15 7.95
CA VAL A 162 -4.43 5.23 8.23
C VAL A 162 -4.83 6.02 9.48
N ASP A 163 -6.12 6.30 9.67
CA ASP A 163 -6.62 6.96 10.88
C ASP A 163 -6.47 6.07 12.11
N ALA A 164 -6.82 4.78 12.01
CA ALA A 164 -6.64 3.82 13.10
C ALA A 164 -5.18 3.78 13.58
N LEU A 165 -4.24 3.74 12.64
CA LEU A 165 -2.81 3.81 12.89
C LEU A 165 -2.38 5.13 13.52
N ALA A 166 -2.96 6.25 13.09
CA ALA A 166 -2.62 7.56 13.64
C ALA A 166 -3.16 7.75 15.06
N VAL A 167 -4.34 7.21 15.37
CA VAL A 167 -4.97 7.28 16.70
C VAL A 167 -4.22 6.35 17.66
N HIS A 168 -4.18 5.05 17.37
CA HIS A 168 -3.66 4.03 18.29
C HIS A 168 -2.12 3.97 18.30
N GLY A 169 -1.47 4.31 17.19
CA GLY A 169 -0.01 4.38 17.12
C GLY A 169 0.58 5.50 18.00
N ARG A 170 -0.16 6.59 18.25
CA ARG A 170 0.25 7.63 19.23
C ARG A 170 0.23 7.11 20.67
N GLU A 171 -0.57 6.09 20.93
CA GLU A 171 -0.67 5.41 22.23
C GLU A 171 0.35 4.26 22.36
N GLY A 172 1.17 4.05 21.33
CA GLY A 172 2.20 3.01 21.30
C GLY A 172 1.70 1.63 20.89
N LEU A 173 0.45 1.53 20.39
CA LEU A 173 -0.12 0.28 19.92
C LEU A 173 0.32 -0.05 18.48
N GLY A 174 0.53 -1.33 18.21
CA GLY A 174 0.68 -1.87 16.86
C GLY A 174 -0.67 -2.07 16.16
N LEU A 175 -0.63 -2.56 14.93
CA LEU A 175 -1.82 -2.81 14.10
C LEU A 175 -1.89 -4.27 13.65
N GLN A 176 -3.04 -4.91 13.84
CA GLN A 176 -3.32 -6.21 13.24
C GLN A 176 -4.47 -6.08 12.26
N VAL A 177 -4.26 -6.54 11.03
CA VAL A 177 -5.30 -6.52 9.99
C VAL A 177 -5.74 -7.95 9.73
N VAL A 178 -6.99 -8.25 10.06
CA VAL A 178 -7.62 -9.57 9.88
C VAL A 178 -8.38 -9.59 8.55
N THR A 179 -8.10 -10.58 7.71
CA THR A 179 -8.77 -10.79 6.42
C THR A 179 -9.15 -12.26 6.23
N PRO A 180 -10.14 -12.60 5.37
CA PRO A 180 -10.29 -13.97 4.91
C PRO A 180 -9.11 -14.37 4.00
N SER A 181 -8.88 -15.68 3.84
CA SER A 181 -7.85 -16.21 2.92
C SER A 181 -8.10 -15.92 1.45
N THR A 182 -9.27 -15.40 1.09
CA THR A 182 -9.63 -14.98 -0.27
C THR A 182 -9.29 -13.52 -0.56
N SER A 183 -8.90 -12.74 0.46
CA SER A 183 -8.51 -11.34 0.28
C SER A 183 -7.09 -11.20 -0.21
N VAL A 184 -6.83 -10.18 -1.02
CA VAL A 184 -5.50 -9.74 -1.42
C VAL A 184 -5.22 -8.33 -0.90
N LEU A 185 -3.96 -8.01 -0.60
CA LEU A 185 -3.55 -6.67 -0.18
C LEU A 185 -3.13 -5.83 -1.40
N THR A 186 -3.41 -4.54 -1.38
CA THR A 186 -2.78 -3.60 -2.32
C THR A 186 -1.29 -3.46 -2.01
N HIS A 187 -0.50 -3.01 -3.00
CA HIS A 187 0.92 -2.73 -2.80
C HIS A 187 1.18 -1.73 -1.64
N ALA A 188 0.30 -0.73 -1.49
CA ALA A 188 0.37 0.28 -0.44
C ALA A 188 0.18 -0.33 0.96
N LEU A 189 -0.86 -1.16 1.15
CA LEU A 189 -1.11 -1.80 2.45
C LEU A 189 -0.02 -2.82 2.76
N ARG A 190 0.39 -3.65 1.80
CA ARG A 190 1.51 -4.59 1.93
C ARG A 190 2.78 -3.89 2.41
N SER A 191 3.14 -2.77 1.79
CA SER A 191 4.31 -1.97 2.16
C SER A 191 4.20 -1.39 3.57
N PHE A 192 2.99 -1.12 4.04
CA PHE A 192 2.76 -0.67 5.41
C PHE A 192 2.87 -1.81 6.42
N LEU A 193 2.27 -2.97 6.14
CA LEU A 193 2.24 -4.12 7.04
C LEU A 193 3.58 -4.85 7.14
N GLY A 194 4.50 -4.71 6.18
CA GLY A 194 5.87 -5.23 6.27
C GLY A 194 6.76 -4.58 7.36
N LYS A 195 6.21 -3.73 8.22
CA LYS A 195 6.91 -3.04 9.32
C LYS A 195 6.77 -3.82 10.62
N ARG A 196 7.74 -3.67 11.54
CA ARG A 196 7.86 -4.43 12.80
C ARG A 196 6.68 -4.34 13.79
N ALA A 197 5.75 -3.40 13.62
CA ALA A 197 4.61 -3.19 14.53
C ALA A 197 3.25 -3.47 13.85
N ALA A 198 3.26 -4.27 12.79
CA ALA A 198 2.05 -4.66 12.10
C ALA A 198 2.04 -6.16 11.79
N THR A 199 0.85 -6.76 11.83
CA THR A 199 0.64 -8.17 11.50
C THR A 199 -0.53 -8.29 10.52
N TRP A 200 -0.33 -9.05 9.45
CA TRP A 200 -1.42 -9.47 8.59
C TRP A 200 -1.93 -10.83 9.08
N VAL A 201 -3.15 -10.85 9.59
CA VAL A 201 -3.80 -12.05 10.11
C VAL A 201 -4.79 -12.55 9.07
N VAL A 202 -4.66 -13.81 8.68
CA VAL A 202 -5.51 -14.44 7.68
C VAL A 202 -6.29 -15.55 8.34
N ARG A 203 -7.62 -15.47 8.24
CA ARG A 203 -8.50 -16.57 8.65
C ARG A 203 -8.70 -17.53 7.49
N ALA A 204 -8.30 -18.77 7.67
CA ALA A 204 -8.45 -19.81 6.65
C ALA A 204 -9.82 -20.50 6.75
N PRO A 205 -10.24 -21.28 5.73
CA PRO A 205 -11.52 -21.98 5.73
C PRO A 205 -11.68 -23.04 6.82
N ASP A 206 -10.58 -23.49 7.42
CA ASP A 206 -10.57 -24.40 8.59
C ASP A 206 -10.92 -23.68 9.90
N GLY A 207 -11.14 -22.36 9.85
CA GLY A 207 -11.46 -21.51 10.99
C GLY A 207 -10.25 -20.99 11.76
N ARG A 208 -9.03 -21.45 11.46
CA ARG A 208 -7.78 -21.06 12.13
C ARG A 208 -7.19 -19.79 11.52
N TYR A 209 -6.29 -19.18 12.29
CA TYR A 209 -5.58 -17.96 11.91
C TYR A 209 -4.12 -18.23 11.60
N TYR A 210 -3.61 -17.50 10.61
CA TYR A 210 -2.23 -17.60 10.16
C TYR A 210 -1.70 -16.21 9.82
N ASP A 211 -0.39 -16.03 9.86
CA ASP A 211 0.26 -14.83 9.33
C ASP A 211 0.20 -14.87 7.79
N GLY A 212 -0.33 -13.82 7.17
CA GLY A 212 -0.55 -13.81 5.72
C GLY A 212 0.71 -13.70 4.87
N PHE A 213 1.87 -13.31 5.43
CA PHE A 213 3.13 -13.24 4.69
C PHE A 213 3.89 -14.56 4.69
N ASN A 214 3.79 -15.33 5.77
CA ASN A 214 4.60 -16.53 5.96
C ASN A 214 3.79 -17.79 6.28
N GLY A 215 2.48 -17.72 6.48
CA GLY A 215 1.62 -18.89 6.73
C GLY A 215 1.80 -19.57 8.08
N LEU A 216 2.52 -18.96 9.03
CA LEU A 216 2.68 -19.51 10.38
C LEU A 216 1.38 -19.36 11.19
N PRO A 217 0.96 -20.37 11.97
CA PRO A 217 -0.26 -20.31 12.75
C PRO A 217 -0.20 -19.24 13.84
N LEU A 218 -1.34 -18.58 14.04
CA LEU A 218 -1.54 -17.54 15.04
C LEU A 218 -2.63 -17.96 16.04
N VAL A 219 -2.46 -17.55 17.29
CA VAL A 219 -3.46 -17.71 18.36
C VAL A 219 -3.72 -16.37 19.04
N TRP A 220 -4.88 -16.22 19.67
CA TRP A 220 -5.21 -15.03 20.44
C TRP A 220 -4.54 -15.06 21.82
N ALA A 221 -3.97 -13.93 22.24
CA ALA A 221 -3.45 -13.68 23.58
C ALA A 221 -4.02 -12.37 24.12
N ASP A 222 -4.68 -12.38 25.27
CA ASP A 222 -5.51 -11.26 25.76
C ASP A 222 -4.81 -9.89 25.76
N ASP A 223 -3.53 -9.81 26.15
CA ASP A 223 -2.79 -8.54 26.20
C ASP A 223 -2.31 -8.06 24.81
N THR A 224 -2.16 -8.97 23.84
CA THR A 224 -1.49 -8.65 22.56
C THR A 224 -2.40 -8.79 21.35
N GLY A 225 -3.42 -9.65 21.37
CA GLY A 225 -4.18 -10.06 20.19
C GLY A 225 -3.53 -11.27 19.54
N PHE A 226 -3.42 -11.30 18.22
CA PHE A 226 -2.83 -12.44 17.50
C PHE A 226 -1.31 -12.51 17.67
N VAL A 227 -0.81 -13.67 18.08
CA VAL A 227 0.63 -13.95 18.21
C VAL A 227 0.95 -15.30 17.58
N PRO A 228 2.20 -15.55 17.15
CA PRO A 228 2.61 -16.89 16.73
C PRO A 228 2.25 -17.93 17.78
N ASP A 229 1.68 -19.06 17.33
CA ASP A 229 1.32 -20.17 18.21
C ASP A 229 2.57 -20.65 18.97
N PRO A 230 2.62 -20.56 20.32
CA PRO A 230 3.78 -20.98 21.08
C PRO A 230 4.03 -22.50 21.01
N GLY A 231 3.02 -23.28 20.60
CA GLY A 231 3.14 -24.72 20.36
C GLY A 231 3.67 -25.07 18.96
N LEU A 232 3.92 -24.09 18.10
CA LEU A 232 4.46 -24.30 16.75
C LEU A 232 5.86 -24.93 16.80
N ASP A 233 6.03 -26.05 16.13
CA ASP A 233 7.37 -26.55 15.77
C ASP A 233 7.84 -25.82 14.51
N PRO A 234 8.94 -25.04 14.54
CA PRO A 234 9.44 -24.35 13.36
C PRO A 234 9.79 -25.28 12.19
N ARG A 235 9.97 -26.59 12.46
CA ARG A 235 10.25 -27.60 11.44
C ARG A 235 9.03 -28.01 10.64
N ASP A 236 7.82 -27.78 11.15
CA ASP A 236 6.57 -28.07 10.44
C ASP A 236 6.38 -27.11 9.26
N GLY A 237 7.05 -25.96 9.30
CA GLY A 237 7.01 -24.96 8.24
C GLY A 237 5.64 -24.26 8.13
N PRO A 238 5.43 -23.50 7.05
CA PRO A 238 4.19 -22.79 6.82
C PRO A 238 3.04 -23.74 6.46
N ASN A 239 1.79 -23.33 6.71
CA ASN A 239 0.64 -24.10 6.27
C ASN A 239 0.63 -24.22 4.73
N THR A 240 0.39 -25.43 4.21
CA THR A 240 0.41 -25.72 2.77
C THR A 240 -0.59 -24.92 1.95
N ALA A 241 -1.69 -24.46 2.56
CA ALA A 241 -2.69 -23.60 1.91
C ALA A 241 -2.11 -22.23 1.52
N PHE A 242 -0.96 -21.84 2.07
CA PHE A 242 -0.24 -20.59 1.77
C PHE A 242 0.88 -20.81 0.75
N HIS A 243 1.02 -22.01 0.18
CA HIS A 243 1.94 -22.24 -0.93
C HIS A 243 1.36 -21.66 -2.23
N VAL A 244 2.23 -21.47 -3.23
CA VAL A 244 1.84 -21.10 -4.61
C VAL A 244 0.81 -22.10 -5.12
N SER A 245 -0.31 -21.62 -5.65
CA SER A 245 -1.29 -22.48 -6.32
C SER A 245 -0.79 -22.82 -7.74
N PRO A 246 -0.93 -24.07 -8.22
CA PRO A 246 -0.65 -24.41 -9.62
C PRO A 246 -1.51 -23.63 -10.62
N ASP A 247 -2.68 -23.17 -10.18
CA ASP A 247 -3.62 -22.38 -10.99
C ASP A 247 -3.26 -20.89 -11.05
N ASP A 248 -2.36 -20.42 -10.18
CA ASP A 248 -1.84 -19.06 -10.26
C ASP A 248 -0.75 -19.03 -11.34
N GLU A 249 -0.94 -18.27 -12.41
CA GLU A 249 0.13 -17.94 -13.37
C GLU A 249 0.90 -16.71 -12.84
N PRO A 250 2.00 -16.88 -12.10
CA PRO A 250 2.74 -15.73 -11.59
C PRO A 250 3.36 -14.96 -12.75
N THR A 251 3.35 -13.63 -12.65
CA THR A 251 4.17 -12.79 -13.50
C THR A 251 5.46 -12.38 -12.80
N VAL A 252 6.42 -11.92 -13.60
CA VAL A 252 7.66 -11.34 -13.11
C VAL A 252 7.40 -9.93 -12.62
N LEU A 253 7.82 -9.67 -11.38
CA LEU A 253 7.84 -8.35 -10.77
C LEU A 253 9.27 -7.83 -10.68
N LEU A 254 9.46 -6.55 -11.02
CA LEU A 254 10.72 -5.84 -10.76
C LEU A 254 10.51 -4.86 -9.60
N HIS A 255 11.22 -5.09 -8.49
CA HIS A 255 11.20 -4.22 -7.31
C HIS A 255 12.42 -3.30 -7.33
N VAL A 256 12.19 -2.00 -7.20
CA VAL A 256 13.24 -0.99 -7.06
C VAL A 256 13.09 -0.28 -5.72
N ASP A 257 14.13 -0.34 -4.89
CA ASP A 257 14.28 0.47 -3.68
C ASP A 257 15.36 1.52 -3.94
N LEU A 258 14.96 2.80 -3.97
CA LEU A 258 15.81 3.93 -4.34
C LEU A 258 15.80 4.97 -3.21
N GLN A 259 16.98 5.40 -2.78
CA GLN A 259 17.16 6.48 -1.83
C GLN A 259 17.98 7.60 -2.44
N ILE A 260 17.46 8.83 -2.38
CA ILE A 260 18.10 10.03 -2.90
C ILE A 260 17.99 11.17 -1.87
N ASP A 261 19.10 11.86 -1.64
CA ASP A 261 19.18 13.02 -0.76
C ASP A 261 19.28 14.30 -1.59
N HIS A 262 18.40 15.25 -1.27
CA HIS A 262 18.35 16.56 -1.88
C HIS A 262 18.85 17.64 -0.91
N PRO A 263 19.64 18.61 -1.38
CA PRO A 263 19.93 19.79 -0.60
C PRO A 263 18.64 20.58 -0.35
N VAL A 264 18.59 21.28 0.78
CA VAL A 264 17.44 22.12 1.11
C VAL A 264 17.53 23.40 0.30
N SER A 265 16.59 23.61 -0.61
CA SER A 265 16.45 24.86 -1.36
C SER A 265 14.99 25.29 -1.47
N GLY A 266 14.74 26.58 -1.72
CA GLY A 266 13.40 27.10 -1.97
C GLY A 266 12.75 26.50 -3.22
N ASP A 267 13.59 26.10 -4.18
CA ASP A 267 13.22 25.57 -5.49
C ASP A 267 13.15 24.03 -5.52
N LEU A 268 13.37 23.36 -4.38
CA LEU A 268 13.29 21.91 -4.30
C LEU A 268 11.88 21.41 -4.65
N VAL A 269 11.80 20.60 -5.70
CA VAL A 269 10.61 19.88 -6.14
C VAL A 269 10.84 18.38 -5.95
N LEU A 270 9.95 17.75 -5.19
CA LEU A 270 9.94 16.32 -4.88
C LEU A 270 9.00 15.58 -5.83
N GLY A 271 9.23 14.28 -6.02
CA GLY A 271 8.46 13.41 -6.92
C GLY A 271 9.02 13.34 -8.35
N GLY A 272 9.94 14.22 -8.75
CA GLY A 272 10.59 14.13 -10.08
C GLY A 272 11.31 12.80 -10.28
N VAL A 273 12.05 12.35 -9.26
CA VAL A 273 12.78 11.08 -9.27
C VAL A 273 11.87 9.87 -9.45
N VAL A 274 10.66 9.92 -8.88
CA VAL A 274 9.66 8.85 -9.07
C VAL A 274 9.15 8.82 -10.51
N ALA A 275 8.88 10.00 -11.10
CA ALA A 275 8.45 10.11 -12.48
C ALA A 275 9.51 9.59 -13.46
N ASP A 276 10.76 10.00 -13.26
CA ASP A 276 11.90 9.57 -14.09
C ASP A 276 12.12 8.05 -13.95
N LEU A 277 12.12 7.52 -12.72
CA LEU A 277 12.27 6.10 -12.47
C LEU A 277 11.18 5.29 -13.18
N ALA A 278 9.91 5.64 -12.96
CA ALA A 278 8.78 4.92 -13.55
C ALA A 278 8.77 5.00 -15.09
N ALA A 279 9.10 6.16 -15.66
CA ALA A 279 9.21 6.30 -17.11
C ALA A 279 10.28 5.37 -17.70
N HIS A 280 11.41 5.18 -17.02
CA HIS A 280 12.48 4.29 -17.47
C HIS A 280 12.13 2.81 -17.34
N VAL A 281 11.55 2.38 -16.21
CA VAL A 281 11.36 0.94 -15.93
C VAL A 281 9.97 0.42 -16.30
N ALA A 282 8.98 1.29 -16.41
CA ALA A 282 7.60 0.93 -16.74
C ALA A 282 7.08 1.64 -18.01
N GLY A 283 7.86 2.55 -18.60
CA GLY A 283 7.51 3.23 -19.85
C GLY A 283 6.59 4.46 -19.68
N ALA A 284 6.15 4.77 -18.46
CA ALA A 284 5.28 5.92 -18.18
C ALA A 284 5.51 6.48 -16.76
N PRO A 285 5.30 7.80 -16.53
CA PRO A 285 5.29 8.37 -15.18
C PRO A 285 4.02 7.94 -14.41
N PRO A 286 3.98 8.08 -13.06
CA PRO A 286 2.76 7.77 -12.31
C PRO A 286 1.59 8.65 -12.75
N SER A 287 0.39 8.09 -12.73
CA SER A 287 -0.84 8.82 -13.09
C SER A 287 -1.49 9.43 -11.85
N VAL A 288 -1.43 8.73 -10.72
CA VAL A 288 -2.13 9.11 -9.49
C VAL A 288 -1.31 8.89 -8.23
N TRP A 289 -1.67 9.61 -7.16
CA TRP A 289 -1.11 9.46 -5.82
C TRP A 289 -2.09 9.79 -4.71
N GLY A 290 -1.76 9.37 -3.49
CA GLY A 290 -2.58 9.58 -2.31
C GLY A 290 -1.82 9.26 -1.02
N THR A 291 -2.32 9.78 0.10
CA THR A 291 -1.83 9.41 1.45
C THR A 291 -2.54 8.17 2.01
N SER A 292 -3.58 7.73 1.31
CA SER A 292 -4.39 6.54 1.51
C SER A 292 -5.04 6.21 0.17
N GLU A 293 -5.53 4.98 0.03
CA GLU A 293 -6.30 4.55 -1.12
C GLU A 293 -7.81 4.76 -0.88
N PRO A 294 -8.63 5.08 -1.91
CA PRO A 294 -8.24 5.26 -3.32
C PRO A 294 -7.29 6.43 -3.58
N LEU A 295 -6.47 6.34 -4.63
CA LEU A 295 -5.52 7.39 -5.01
C LEU A 295 -6.23 8.50 -5.79
N ILE A 296 -6.78 9.45 -5.04
CA ILE A 296 -7.71 10.47 -5.56
C ILE A 296 -7.02 11.70 -6.20
N ARG A 297 -5.69 11.76 -6.29
CA ARG A 297 -4.98 12.93 -6.83
C ARG A 297 -4.21 12.57 -8.09
N PRO A 298 -4.29 13.37 -9.17
CA PRO A 298 -3.37 13.21 -10.30
C PRO A 298 -1.93 13.47 -9.84
N TRP A 299 -0.97 12.81 -10.48
CA TRP A 299 0.45 13.00 -10.21
C TRP A 299 0.87 14.46 -10.44
N ASP A 300 1.32 15.11 -9.36
CA ASP A 300 1.67 16.53 -9.35
C ASP A 300 2.82 16.75 -8.36
N PRO A 301 4.08 16.80 -8.85
CA PRO A 301 5.26 17.07 -8.03
C PRO A 301 5.15 18.32 -7.16
N ALA A 302 4.48 19.38 -7.63
CA ALA A 302 4.31 20.61 -6.85
C ALA A 302 3.39 20.38 -5.63
N ARG A 303 2.29 19.64 -5.81
CA ARG A 303 1.40 19.27 -4.68
C ARG A 303 2.02 18.26 -3.72
N ILE A 304 2.81 17.32 -4.22
CA ILE A 304 3.59 16.39 -3.39
C ILE A 304 4.56 17.19 -2.53
N THR A 305 5.32 18.10 -3.14
CA THR A 305 6.26 18.99 -2.46
C THR A 305 5.55 19.83 -1.40
N GLN A 306 4.42 20.45 -1.73
CA GLN A 306 3.65 21.26 -0.78
C GLN A 306 3.16 20.43 0.42
N THR A 307 2.75 19.18 0.18
CA THR A 307 2.32 18.26 1.23
C THR A 307 3.47 17.89 2.15
N ALA A 308 4.65 17.62 1.59
CA ALA A 308 5.86 17.37 2.37
C ALA A 308 6.27 18.60 3.20
N ARG A 309 6.26 19.80 2.60
CA ARG A 309 6.59 21.06 3.29
C ARG A 309 5.65 21.34 4.47
N ARG A 310 4.34 21.11 4.33
CA ARG A 310 3.36 21.29 5.41
C ARG A 310 3.60 20.37 6.61
N ARG A 311 4.15 19.17 6.38
CA ARG A 311 4.40 18.19 7.45
C ARG A 311 5.78 18.31 8.07
N ALA A 312 6.71 19.04 7.45
CA ALA A 312 8.06 19.20 7.95
C ALA A 312 8.08 19.80 9.37
N PRO A 313 8.94 19.30 10.28
CA PRO A 313 10.01 18.31 10.06
C PRO A 313 9.54 16.84 10.06
N GLY A 314 8.25 16.58 10.31
CA GLY A 314 7.68 15.24 10.24
C GLY A 314 7.78 14.62 8.86
N ALA A 315 7.94 13.29 8.82
CA ALA A 315 8.00 12.56 7.56
C ALA A 315 6.65 12.53 6.86
N THR A 316 6.68 12.57 5.53
CA THR A 316 5.52 12.35 4.66
C THR A 316 5.64 11.00 3.99
N TRP A 317 4.56 10.25 3.94
CA TRP A 317 4.46 9.01 3.18
C TRP A 317 3.26 9.11 2.25
N LEU A 318 3.41 8.61 1.03
CA LEU A 318 2.34 8.52 0.04
C LEU A 318 2.49 7.24 -0.78
N ALA A 319 1.39 6.79 -1.37
CA ALA A 319 1.34 5.75 -2.38
C ALA A 319 1.07 6.38 -3.76
N PHE A 320 1.49 5.69 -4.81
CA PHE A 320 1.27 6.09 -6.20
C PHE A 320 1.09 4.85 -7.08
N SER A 321 0.44 5.05 -8.23
CA SER A 321 0.30 4.02 -9.25
C SER A 321 0.35 4.63 -10.65
N GLY A 322 0.75 3.81 -11.60
CA GLY A 322 0.52 4.02 -13.01
C GLY A 322 -0.21 2.80 -13.55
N GLN A 323 -1.34 3.06 -14.20
CA GLN A 323 -2.03 2.06 -15.01
C GLN A 323 -1.79 2.43 -16.47
N PRO A 324 -1.62 1.44 -17.37
CA PRO A 324 -1.79 1.70 -18.78
C PRO A 324 -3.27 2.09 -18.97
N ASP A 325 -3.57 3.37 -19.12
CA ASP A 325 -4.89 3.80 -19.57
C ASP A 325 -5.18 3.05 -20.87
N GLY A 326 -6.42 2.61 -21.08
CA GLY A 326 -6.90 1.94 -22.30
C GLY A 326 -6.78 2.77 -23.59
N GLY A 327 -5.94 3.80 -23.61
CA GLY A 327 -5.58 4.61 -24.77
C GLY A 327 -4.16 5.18 -24.69
N ALA A 328 -3.43 4.96 -25.79
CA ALA A 328 -2.26 5.68 -26.31
C ALA A 328 -0.82 5.22 -26.01
N ASP A 329 -0.54 4.37 -25.01
CA ASP A 329 0.80 3.75 -24.88
C ASP A 329 0.69 2.23 -24.67
N ALA A 330 0.52 1.50 -25.78
CA ALA A 330 0.49 0.03 -25.82
C ALA A 330 1.77 -0.65 -25.25
N GLY A 331 2.80 0.13 -24.87
CA GLY A 331 4.04 -0.32 -24.28
C GLY A 331 4.13 -0.23 -22.76
N ALA A 332 3.35 0.64 -22.09
CA ALA A 332 3.51 0.88 -20.65
C ALA A 332 3.13 -0.34 -19.80
N LEU A 333 3.89 -0.58 -18.72
CA LEU A 333 3.67 -1.66 -17.77
C LEU A 333 2.91 -1.15 -16.55
N PRO A 334 2.02 -1.96 -15.92
CA PRO A 334 1.43 -1.61 -14.64
C PRO A 334 2.50 -1.45 -13.55
N PHE A 335 2.39 -0.41 -12.74
CA PHE A 335 3.25 -0.25 -11.58
C PHE A 335 2.55 0.44 -10.40
N ALA A 336 3.07 0.16 -9.22
CA ALA A 336 2.64 0.79 -7.97
C ALA A 336 3.85 0.98 -7.06
N GLY A 337 3.77 1.97 -6.19
CA GLY A 337 4.87 2.26 -5.30
C GLY A 337 4.51 3.19 -4.16
N THR A 338 5.52 3.49 -3.36
CA THR A 338 5.41 4.39 -2.22
C THR A 338 6.58 5.35 -2.21
N LEU A 339 6.33 6.58 -1.78
CA LEU A 339 7.33 7.61 -1.59
C LEU A 339 7.30 8.06 -0.13
N ARG A 340 8.44 7.96 0.54
CA ARG A 340 8.67 8.53 1.86
C ARG A 340 9.62 9.72 1.75
N VAL A 341 9.15 10.89 2.16
CA VAL A 341 9.94 12.11 2.28
C VAL A 341 10.29 12.33 3.75
N SER A 342 11.57 12.52 4.07
CA SER A 342 12.01 12.76 5.44
C SER A 342 13.16 13.76 5.53
N ARG A 343 13.28 14.44 6.67
CA ARG A 343 14.44 15.28 6.97
C ARG A 343 15.63 14.40 7.34
N VAL A 344 16.78 14.70 6.75
CA VAL A 344 18.08 14.10 7.05
C VAL A 344 19.11 15.20 7.28
N PRO A 345 20.26 14.93 7.93
CA PRO A 345 21.28 15.96 8.16
C PRO A 345 21.75 16.66 6.87
N SER A 346 21.85 15.91 5.77
CA SER A 346 22.20 16.40 4.42
C SER A 346 21.11 17.22 3.72
N GLY A 347 19.86 17.19 4.23
CA GLY A 347 18.73 17.93 3.68
C GLY A 347 17.41 17.16 3.74
N VAL A 348 16.92 16.72 2.58
CA VAL A 348 15.64 16.01 2.44
C VAL A 348 15.88 14.71 1.67
N ARG A 349 15.46 13.58 2.23
CA ARG A 349 15.53 12.27 1.58
C ARG A 349 14.20 11.90 0.95
N GLU A 350 14.24 11.50 -0.32
CA GLU A 350 13.19 10.68 -0.94
C GLU A 350 13.61 9.22 -0.89
N HIS A 351 12.76 8.39 -0.28
CA HIS A 351 12.88 6.94 -0.31
C HIS A 351 11.71 6.39 -1.12
N VAL A 352 12.01 5.82 -2.27
CA VAL A 352 11.06 5.32 -3.25
C VAL A 352 11.10 3.79 -3.22
N LEU A 353 9.94 3.18 -3.07
CA LEU A 353 9.73 1.76 -3.35
C LEU A 353 8.82 1.67 -4.57
N LEU A 354 9.29 1.06 -5.66
CA LEU A 354 8.54 0.87 -6.89
C LEU A 354 8.46 -0.62 -7.20
N THR A 355 7.29 -1.08 -7.66
CA THR A 355 7.12 -2.41 -8.24
C THR A 355 6.46 -2.28 -9.59
N VAL A 356 7.08 -2.90 -10.60
CA VAL A 356 6.57 -3.00 -11.97
C VAL A 356 6.18 -4.45 -12.23
N ALA A 357 5.00 -4.67 -12.81
CA ALA A 357 4.57 -5.97 -13.28
C ALA A 357 4.83 -6.10 -14.78
N HIS A 358 5.63 -7.10 -15.16
CA HIS A 358 5.81 -7.44 -16.57
C HIS A 358 4.59 -8.21 -17.09
N ARG A 359 4.40 -8.24 -18.42
CA ARG A 359 3.35 -9.08 -19.00
C ARG A 359 3.73 -10.55 -18.86
N PRO A 360 2.77 -11.47 -18.79
CA PRO A 360 3.06 -12.91 -18.76
C PRO A 360 4.02 -13.32 -19.89
N GLY A 361 5.14 -13.94 -19.52
CA GLY A 361 6.17 -14.38 -20.47
C GLY A 361 7.17 -13.31 -20.93
N GLU A 362 7.00 -12.04 -20.54
CA GLU A 362 8.02 -11.00 -20.76
C GLU A 362 9.10 -11.05 -19.66
N GLU A 363 10.36 -10.95 -20.06
CA GLU A 363 11.48 -10.82 -19.12
C GLU A 363 11.87 -9.34 -18.93
N PRO A 364 12.25 -8.91 -17.71
CA PRO A 364 12.70 -7.55 -17.46
C PRO A 364 13.99 -7.21 -18.24
N ASP A 365 13.99 -6.09 -18.96
CA ASP A 365 15.22 -5.54 -19.54
C ASP A 365 16.06 -4.86 -18.45
N THR A 366 16.96 -5.63 -17.86
CA THR A 366 17.89 -5.13 -16.84
C THR A 366 18.92 -4.12 -17.41
N GLN A 367 19.11 -4.06 -18.74
CA GLN A 367 20.01 -3.08 -19.35
C GLN A 367 19.40 -1.67 -19.36
N ALA A 368 18.07 -1.55 -19.37
CA ALA A 368 17.33 -0.29 -19.26
C ALA A 368 17.61 0.50 -17.97
N LEU A 369 18.21 -0.14 -16.95
CA LEU A 369 18.64 0.52 -15.72
C LEU A 369 19.88 1.40 -15.90
N THR A 370 20.72 1.14 -16.92
CA THR A 370 21.98 1.87 -17.10
C THR A 370 21.77 3.34 -17.50
N PRO A 371 20.88 3.67 -18.46
CA PRO A 371 20.50 5.06 -18.73
C PRO A 371 19.98 5.80 -17.49
N LEU A 372 19.05 5.19 -16.75
CA LEU A 372 18.52 5.74 -15.51
C LEU A 372 19.63 6.08 -14.50
N LEU A 373 20.59 5.17 -14.31
CA LEU A 373 21.71 5.39 -13.40
C LEU A 373 22.60 6.56 -13.82
N ARG A 374 22.74 6.80 -15.13
CA ARG A 374 23.49 7.95 -15.65
C ARG A 374 22.76 9.26 -15.35
N ASP A 375 21.45 9.27 -15.47
CA ASP A 375 20.63 10.44 -15.16
C ASP A 375 20.68 10.74 -13.65
N LEU A 376 20.49 9.72 -12.81
CA LEU A 376 20.63 9.84 -11.35
C LEU A 376 22.04 10.29 -10.92
N ALA A 377 23.09 9.80 -11.58
CA ALA A 377 24.46 10.22 -11.31
C ALA A 377 24.72 11.68 -11.70
N THR A 378 24.05 12.16 -12.75
CA THR A 378 24.16 13.55 -13.23
C THR A 378 23.38 14.51 -12.32
N GLN A 379 22.18 14.08 -11.87
CA GLN A 379 21.39 14.82 -10.87
C GLN A 379 22.10 14.89 -9.52
N GLY A 380 22.84 13.83 -9.15
CA GLY A 380 23.52 13.72 -7.87
C GLY A 380 22.57 13.33 -6.74
N GLY A 381 23.10 13.20 -5.52
CA GLY A 381 22.29 12.91 -4.33
C GLY A 381 21.89 11.45 -4.15
N LEU A 382 22.06 10.58 -5.16
CA LEU A 382 21.82 9.14 -5.03
C LEU A 382 22.58 8.59 -3.80
N ARG A 383 21.88 7.83 -2.95
CA ARG A 383 22.48 7.08 -1.84
C ARG A 383 22.71 5.66 -2.26
N THR A 384 21.61 4.98 -2.56
CA THR A 384 21.57 3.58 -2.90
C THR A 384 20.38 3.31 -3.82
N MET A 385 20.53 2.37 -4.73
CA MET A 385 19.42 1.75 -5.45
C MET A 385 19.62 0.24 -5.41
N THR A 386 18.62 -0.52 -5.00
CA THR A 386 18.63 -1.99 -5.15
C THR A 386 17.50 -2.43 -6.04
N VAL A 387 17.79 -3.36 -6.93
CA VAL A 387 16.81 -3.96 -7.82
C VAL A 387 16.71 -5.45 -7.54
N HIS A 388 15.48 -5.94 -7.40
CA HIS A 388 15.20 -7.36 -7.18
C HIS A 388 14.14 -7.84 -8.18
N ARG A 389 14.28 -9.08 -8.63
CA ARG A 389 13.27 -9.80 -9.41
C ARG A 389 12.47 -10.67 -8.46
N ALA A 390 11.15 -10.70 -8.58
CA ALA A 390 10.29 -11.58 -7.80
C ALA A 390 9.17 -12.14 -8.68
N LEU A 391 8.44 -13.11 -8.15
CA LEU A 391 7.18 -13.57 -8.72
C LEU A 391 6.02 -12.96 -7.96
N GLY A 392 4.94 -12.66 -8.68
CA GLY A 392 3.71 -12.13 -8.10
C GLY A 392 2.58 -12.01 -9.11
N ARG A 393 1.70 -11.03 -8.93
CA ARG A 393 0.49 -10.84 -9.75
C ARG A 393 0.60 -9.63 -10.66
N ALA A 394 -0.02 -9.72 -11.84
CA ALA A 394 -0.05 -8.63 -12.83
C ALA A 394 -0.79 -7.39 -12.32
N ASP A 395 -1.78 -7.57 -11.44
CA ASP A 395 -2.52 -6.49 -10.78
C ASP A 395 -1.77 -5.86 -9.58
N LEU A 396 -0.54 -6.32 -9.30
CA LEU A 396 0.33 -5.85 -8.21
C LEU A 396 -0.23 -6.07 -6.80
N THR A 397 -1.31 -6.85 -6.67
CA THR A 397 -1.85 -7.23 -5.36
C THR A 397 -1.07 -8.41 -4.78
N THR A 398 -1.12 -8.55 -3.46
CA THR A 398 -0.43 -9.61 -2.71
C THR A 398 -1.45 -10.56 -2.08
N PRO A 399 -1.56 -11.80 -2.57
CA PRO A 399 -2.38 -12.82 -1.92
C PRO A 399 -1.69 -13.35 -0.66
N PRO A 400 -2.42 -14.02 0.26
CA PRO A 400 -1.85 -14.66 1.44
C PRO A 400 -1.18 -15.97 1.05
N ARG A 401 -0.22 -15.87 0.14
CA ARG A 401 0.52 -16.98 -0.43
C ARG A 401 1.97 -16.58 -0.59
N TRP A 402 2.86 -17.52 -0.33
CA TRP A 402 4.27 -17.39 -0.61
C TRP A 402 4.49 -17.29 -2.12
N SER A 403 5.20 -16.26 -2.59
CA SER A 403 5.53 -16.07 -4.01
C SER A 403 7.04 -16.16 -4.28
N GLY A 404 7.81 -16.75 -3.37
CA GLY A 404 9.26 -16.84 -3.47
C GLY A 404 10.01 -15.67 -2.82
N VAL A 405 11.32 -15.84 -2.67
CA VAL A 405 12.20 -14.75 -2.22
C VAL A 405 12.57 -13.88 -3.42
N PRO A 406 12.45 -12.55 -3.34
CA PRO A 406 13.01 -11.66 -4.35
C PRO A 406 14.50 -11.91 -4.54
N VAL A 407 14.96 -12.09 -5.78
CA VAL A 407 16.36 -12.37 -6.11
C VAL A 407 17.05 -11.07 -6.54
N PRO A 408 18.20 -10.72 -5.96
CA PRO A 408 18.93 -9.49 -6.32
C PRO A 408 19.34 -9.46 -7.80
N VAL A 409 19.04 -8.37 -8.47
CA VAL A 409 19.48 -8.06 -9.85
C VAL A 409 20.70 -7.14 -9.81
N GLY A 410 20.69 -6.12 -8.95
CA GLY A 410 21.82 -5.22 -8.83
C GLY A 410 21.73 -4.19 -7.71
N LEU A 411 22.87 -3.53 -7.46
CA LEU A 411 23.07 -2.50 -6.45
C LEU A 411 23.75 -1.29 -7.09
N ALA A 412 23.19 -0.10 -6.91
CA ALA A 412 23.87 1.16 -7.16
C ALA A 412 24.27 1.80 -5.84
N VAL A 413 25.51 2.29 -5.75
CA VAL A 413 25.99 3.09 -4.64
C VAL A 413 26.35 4.47 -5.16
N GLY A 414 25.76 5.50 -4.58
CA GLY A 414 26.02 6.87 -5.00
C GLY A 414 27.31 7.45 -4.43
N ALA A 415 27.63 8.66 -4.88
CA ALA A 415 28.95 9.27 -4.70
C ALA A 415 29.43 9.30 -3.24
N GLU A 416 28.57 9.60 -2.28
CA GLU A 416 28.98 9.63 -0.87
C GLU A 416 29.37 8.24 -0.34
N GLY A 417 28.61 7.20 -0.67
CA GLY A 417 28.97 5.83 -0.28
C GLY A 417 30.24 5.33 -0.97
N VAL A 418 30.49 5.76 -2.21
CA VAL A 418 31.74 5.49 -2.93
C VAL A 418 32.91 6.22 -2.28
N LEU A 419 32.73 7.47 -1.85
CA LEU A 419 33.75 8.24 -1.13
C LEU A 419 34.09 7.61 0.23
N GLU A 420 33.09 7.17 0.99
CA GLU A 420 33.27 6.49 2.30
C GLU A 420 34.00 5.15 2.15
N THR A 421 33.71 4.39 1.08
CA THR A 421 34.34 3.10 0.80
C THR A 421 35.75 3.26 0.20
N GLY A 422 35.96 4.33 -0.57
CA GLY A 422 37.10 4.52 -1.48
C GLY A 422 36.81 3.94 -2.87
N LEU A 423 37.05 4.73 -3.92
CA LEU A 423 36.71 4.36 -5.31
C LEU A 423 37.41 3.07 -5.76
N ASP A 424 38.70 2.92 -5.51
CA ASP A 424 39.45 1.72 -5.93
C ASP A 424 38.89 0.46 -5.25
N ARG A 425 38.54 0.55 -3.96
CA ARG A 425 37.92 -0.55 -3.22
C ARG A 425 36.52 -0.86 -3.76
N ALA A 426 35.73 0.15 -4.07
CA ALA A 426 34.41 -0.01 -4.66
C ALA A 426 34.49 -0.74 -6.02
N LEU A 427 35.43 -0.36 -6.88
CA LEU A 427 35.63 -1.00 -8.20
C LEU A 427 36.20 -2.42 -8.11
N GLN A 428 36.93 -2.75 -7.05
CA GLN A 428 37.49 -4.09 -6.79
C GLN A 428 36.60 -4.96 -5.89
N ALA A 429 35.28 -4.74 -5.91
CA ALA A 429 34.35 -5.56 -5.16
C ALA A 429 34.21 -6.99 -5.75
N PRO A 430 33.66 -7.95 -4.99
CA PRO A 430 33.42 -9.32 -5.48
C PRO A 430 32.52 -9.40 -6.72
N VAL A 431 31.70 -8.37 -6.94
CA VAL A 431 30.93 -8.14 -8.15
C VAL A 431 31.55 -6.93 -8.86
N GLU A 432 31.81 -7.05 -10.16
CA GLU A 432 32.43 -5.97 -10.93
C GLU A 432 31.57 -4.68 -10.88
N GLY A 433 32.18 -3.60 -10.39
CA GLY A 433 31.55 -2.29 -10.29
C GLY A 433 31.81 -1.45 -11.53
N VAL A 434 30.75 -0.90 -12.13
CA VAL A 434 30.86 0.05 -13.25
C VAL A 434 30.57 1.45 -12.74
N ALA A 435 31.57 2.34 -12.82
CA ALA A 435 31.37 3.75 -12.53
C ALA A 435 30.57 4.44 -13.65
N VAL A 436 29.52 5.15 -13.25
CA VAL A 436 28.59 5.88 -14.13
C VAL A 436 28.52 7.34 -13.67
N GLY A 437 28.46 8.26 -14.63
CA GLY A 437 28.31 9.70 -14.38
C GLY A 437 29.64 10.44 -14.25
N PRO A 438 29.65 11.63 -13.61
CA PRO A 438 30.82 12.49 -13.52
C PRO A 438 31.98 11.84 -12.76
N ARG A 439 33.22 12.05 -13.25
CA ARG A 439 34.44 11.43 -12.68
C ARG A 439 34.65 11.71 -11.19
N MET A 440 34.25 12.88 -10.70
CA MET A 440 34.48 13.30 -9.31
C MET A 440 33.39 12.84 -8.35
N THR A 441 32.22 12.48 -8.85
CA THR A 441 31.06 12.06 -8.06
C THR A 441 30.37 10.86 -8.74
N PRO A 442 31.10 9.76 -8.98
CA PRO A 442 30.55 8.63 -9.69
C PRO A 442 29.49 7.91 -8.85
N VAL A 443 28.48 7.39 -9.54
CA VAL A 443 27.66 6.28 -9.03
C VAL A 443 28.33 4.99 -9.47
N VAL A 444 28.49 4.01 -8.59
CA VAL A 444 28.98 2.68 -8.98
C VAL A 444 27.81 1.71 -9.03
N TRP A 445 27.63 1.08 -10.18
CA TRP A 445 26.63 0.04 -10.43
C TRP A 445 27.25 -1.35 -10.39
N TYR A 446 26.65 -2.25 -9.62
CA TYR A 446 27.01 -3.65 -9.51
C TYR A 446 25.86 -4.48 -10.04
N ARG A 447 26.07 -5.15 -11.19
CA ARG A 447 25.13 -6.15 -11.71
C ARG A 447 25.36 -7.45 -10.97
N VAL A 448 24.49 -7.77 -10.02
CA VAL A 448 24.61 -8.98 -9.21
C VAL A 448 24.24 -10.22 -10.01
N GLY A 449 23.19 -10.14 -10.84
CA GLY A 449 22.70 -11.23 -11.67
C GLY A 449 21.52 -10.78 -12.54
N ASP A 450 20.76 -11.72 -13.08
CA ASP A 450 19.50 -11.46 -13.80
C ASP A 450 18.24 -11.65 -12.93
N GLY A 451 18.41 -12.04 -11.66
CA GLY A 451 17.31 -12.29 -10.75
C GLY A 451 16.67 -13.68 -10.88
N THR A 452 17.32 -14.62 -11.56
CA THR A 452 16.94 -16.03 -11.61
C THR A 452 17.94 -16.94 -10.89
N GLU A 453 19.19 -16.48 -10.74
CA GLU A 453 20.31 -17.25 -10.19
C GLU A 453 20.27 -17.29 -8.65
N PRO A 454 20.19 -18.48 -8.00
CA PRO A 454 20.07 -18.58 -6.53
C PRO A 454 21.27 -18.02 -5.75
N ASP A 455 22.47 -18.15 -6.28
CA ASP A 455 23.74 -17.63 -5.71
C ASP A 455 23.87 -16.10 -5.83
N SER A 456 22.90 -15.41 -6.46
CA SER A 456 22.80 -13.94 -6.45
C SER A 456 22.72 -13.39 -5.04
N TRP A 457 22.11 -14.12 -4.10
CA TRP A 457 22.06 -13.72 -2.69
C TRP A 457 23.44 -13.74 -2.04
N ASP A 458 24.24 -14.77 -2.29
CA ASP A 458 25.60 -14.86 -1.75
C ASP A 458 26.50 -13.74 -2.30
N ARG A 459 26.42 -13.49 -3.62
CA ARG A 459 27.09 -12.36 -4.27
C ARG A 459 26.65 -11.02 -3.69
N PHE A 460 25.36 -10.82 -3.48
CA PHE A 460 24.81 -9.59 -2.90
C PHE A 460 25.27 -9.37 -1.46
N GLN A 461 25.29 -10.41 -0.63
CA GLN A 461 25.78 -10.30 0.75
C GLN A 461 27.28 -10.00 0.79
N ALA A 462 28.09 -10.73 0.01
CA ALA A 462 29.52 -10.48 -0.10
C ALA A 462 29.82 -9.04 -0.56
N LEU A 463 29.05 -8.53 -1.54
CA LEU A 463 29.14 -7.16 -2.00
C LEU A 463 28.78 -6.17 -0.88
N ARG A 464 27.67 -6.37 -0.18
CA ARG A 464 27.25 -5.48 0.92
C ARG A 464 28.25 -5.45 2.05
N GLU A 465 28.85 -6.58 2.41
CA GLU A 465 29.90 -6.67 3.43
C GLU A 465 31.17 -5.94 3.00
N HIS A 466 31.60 -6.12 1.74
CA HIS A 466 32.77 -5.46 1.18
C HIS A 466 32.63 -3.93 1.16
N LEU A 467 31.43 -3.43 0.89
CA LEU A 467 31.13 -1.99 0.79
C LEU A 467 30.79 -1.34 2.14
N ARG A 468 30.87 -2.05 3.27
CA ARG A 468 30.68 -1.42 4.58
C ARG A 468 31.78 -0.37 4.83
N PRO A 469 31.40 0.84 5.27
CA PRO A 469 32.36 1.84 5.75
C PRO A 469 33.24 1.24 6.85
N ARG A 470 34.51 1.64 6.89
CA ARG A 470 35.44 1.23 7.95
C ARG A 470 35.29 2.04 9.22
#